data_AF-A0A6J0U9A0-F1
#
_entry.id   AF-A0A6J0U9A0-F1
#
_cell.length_a   1.000
_cell.length_b   1.000
_cell.length_c   1.000
_cell.angle_alpha   90.00
_cell.angle_beta   90.00
_cell.angle_gamma   90.00
#
_symmetry.space_group_name_H-M   'P 1'
#
loop_
_entity.id
_entity.type
_entity.pdbx_description
1 polymer ?
#
loop_
_entity_poly.entity_id
_entity_poly.type
_entity_poly.pdbx_seq_one_letter_code
_entity_poly.pdbx_strand_id
1 'polypeptide(L)'
;MNNHNQSLIIMSGSDHPEEYRISSLVFYSFIFVIGLLVNMTALWVFSCTTKKRTTITIYMMNVALLDLIFIFTLPFRMHYYAKRSWFFGDVSCRVLSTFTVFYPSVALWLLAFISVDRYMAVVQPKHAKELKNTTKALIACTGLWIMTVVTTTPLLFLHSDSDNISNFTTCIKMMDIIYLKEISALNFFRLAFFFLIPLVTMIGCYLAITYSLTHGRKSKLKPKVKERSIKIIVTLIIQVLVCFVPFHICFALLMLENGPVSYNPWGAFTTFLMNLSTCLDVILYYLVSKQFQARVISVMLYRNYLRSVRRKSIRSGSVRSLSNINSEMI
;
A
#
# COMPACT_ATOMS: atom_id res chain seq x y z
N MET A 1 -17.04 44.66 3.67
CA MET A 1 -17.52 43.70 2.65
C MET A 1 -16.36 42.79 2.27
N ASN A 2 -16.28 41.50 2.51
CA ASN A 2 -16.88 40.62 3.52
C ASN A 2 -15.93 39.40 3.52
N ASN A 3 -15.02 39.27 4.50
CA ASN A 3 -14.24 38.03 4.67
C ASN A 3 -15.17 36.81 4.82
N HIS A 4 -16.39 37.03 5.30
CA HIS A 4 -17.48 36.06 5.32
C HIS A 4 -17.96 35.59 3.94
N ASN A 5 -18.00 36.46 2.93
CA ASN A 5 -18.40 36.05 1.58
C ASN A 5 -17.26 35.24 0.93
N GLN A 6 -16.01 35.58 1.22
CA GLN A 6 -14.87 34.86 0.66
C GLN A 6 -14.73 33.45 1.24
N SER A 7 -15.00 33.25 2.53
CA SER A 7 -15.08 31.90 3.14
C SER A 7 -16.28 31.09 2.64
N LEU A 8 -17.44 31.72 2.40
CA LEU A 8 -18.62 31.03 1.86
C LEU A 8 -18.42 30.59 0.40
N ILE A 9 -17.73 31.42 -0.40
CA ILE A 9 -17.40 31.12 -1.80
C ILE A 9 -16.37 29.97 -1.89
N ILE A 10 -15.41 29.89 -0.97
CA ILE A 10 -14.45 28.77 -0.92
C ILE A 10 -15.16 27.45 -0.57
N MET A 11 -16.10 27.45 0.39
CA MET A 11 -16.89 26.26 0.75
C MET A 11 -17.89 25.83 -0.34
N SER A 12 -18.44 26.78 -1.11
CA SER A 12 -19.31 26.48 -2.25
C SER A 12 -18.52 26.04 -3.50
N GLY A 13 -17.21 26.29 -3.55
CA GLY A 13 -16.34 25.96 -4.68
C GLY A 13 -15.44 24.72 -4.45
N SER A 14 -15.44 24.14 -3.26
CA SER A 14 -14.62 22.99 -2.87
C SER A 14 -15.38 21.65 -2.91
N ASP A 15 -16.44 21.55 -3.70
CA ASP A 15 -17.14 20.28 -3.90
C ASP A 15 -16.38 19.52 -5.00
N HIS A 16 -15.77 18.38 -4.67
CA HIS A 16 -15.14 17.54 -5.68
C HIS A 16 -16.17 17.17 -6.76
N PRO A 17 -15.75 17.05 -8.03
CA PRO A 17 -16.64 16.56 -9.07
C PRO A 17 -17.29 15.25 -8.62
N GLU A 18 -18.59 15.10 -8.87
CA GLU A 18 -19.35 13.88 -8.56
C GLU A 18 -18.66 12.62 -9.09
N GLU A 19 -18.03 12.73 -10.27
CA GLU A 19 -17.23 11.69 -10.91
C GLU A 19 -16.04 11.23 -10.04
N TYR A 20 -15.31 12.15 -9.42
CA TYR A 20 -14.19 11.83 -8.54
C TYR A 20 -14.65 11.06 -7.30
N ARG A 21 -15.82 11.44 -6.78
CA ARG A 21 -16.40 10.83 -5.59
C ARG A 21 -16.83 9.39 -5.84
N ILE A 22 -17.54 9.15 -6.96
CA ILE A 22 -17.93 7.80 -7.39
C ILE A 22 -16.68 6.95 -7.66
N SER A 23 -15.69 7.50 -8.37
CA SER A 23 -14.42 6.84 -8.65
C SER A 23 -13.69 6.45 -7.36
N SER A 24 -13.59 7.37 -6.40
CA SER A 24 -13.00 7.13 -5.07
C SER A 24 -13.69 5.97 -4.34
N LEU A 25 -15.03 5.96 -4.31
CA LEU A 25 -15.80 4.92 -3.63
C LEU A 25 -15.56 3.53 -4.25
N VAL A 26 -15.60 3.44 -5.57
CA VAL A 26 -15.35 2.18 -6.30
C VAL A 26 -13.92 1.71 -6.04
N PHE A 27 -12.95 2.61 -6.15
CA PHE A 27 -11.54 2.30 -5.99
C PHE A 27 -11.19 1.86 -4.56
N TYR A 28 -11.66 2.58 -3.54
CA TYR A 28 -11.43 2.20 -2.15
C TYR A 28 -12.19 0.93 -1.76
N SER A 29 -13.36 0.67 -2.32
CA SER A 29 -14.08 -0.61 -2.13
C SER A 29 -13.28 -1.77 -2.70
N PHE A 30 -12.70 -1.60 -3.90
CA PHE A 30 -11.83 -2.60 -4.52
C PHE A 30 -10.59 -2.87 -3.64
N ILE A 31 -9.89 -1.82 -3.21
CA ILE A 31 -8.71 -1.97 -2.34
C ILE A 31 -9.10 -2.63 -1.02
N PHE A 32 -10.21 -2.21 -0.42
CA PHE A 32 -10.66 -2.78 0.85
C PHE A 32 -10.88 -4.30 0.73
N VAL A 33 -11.63 -4.75 -0.28
CA VAL A 33 -11.91 -6.18 -0.45
C VAL A 33 -10.65 -6.97 -0.82
N ILE A 34 -9.91 -6.54 -1.84
CA ILE A 34 -8.76 -7.29 -2.35
C ILE A 34 -7.59 -7.21 -1.38
N GLY A 35 -7.26 -6.00 -0.90
CA GLY A 35 -6.20 -5.77 0.06
C GLY A 35 -6.44 -6.54 1.36
N LEU A 36 -7.67 -6.55 1.90
CA LEU A 36 -7.97 -7.28 3.13
C LEU A 36 -7.74 -8.79 2.95
N LEU A 37 -8.26 -9.37 1.86
CA LEU A 37 -8.08 -10.80 1.57
C LEU A 37 -6.60 -11.17 1.40
N VAL A 38 -5.86 -10.38 0.62
CA VAL A 38 -4.43 -10.61 0.36
C VAL A 38 -3.62 -10.52 1.65
N ASN A 39 -3.76 -9.41 2.39
CA ASN A 39 -2.91 -9.13 3.55
C ASN A 39 -3.29 -9.98 4.77
N MET A 40 -4.57 -10.28 4.99
CA MET A 40 -4.96 -11.25 6.03
C MET A 40 -4.40 -12.64 5.73
N THR A 41 -4.48 -13.10 4.48
CA THR A 41 -3.91 -14.39 4.07
C THR A 41 -2.39 -14.40 4.24
N ALA A 42 -1.72 -13.32 3.85
CA ALA A 42 -0.27 -13.18 3.99
C ALA A 42 0.14 -13.24 5.46
N LEU A 43 -0.50 -12.42 6.31
CA LEU A 43 -0.22 -12.38 7.74
C LEU A 43 -0.45 -13.74 8.41
N TRP A 44 -1.54 -14.43 8.07
CA TRP A 44 -1.82 -15.79 8.55
C TRP A 44 -0.73 -16.78 8.12
N VAL A 45 -0.37 -16.80 6.83
CA VAL A 45 0.64 -17.71 6.29
C VAL A 45 1.98 -17.49 6.97
N PHE A 46 2.43 -16.23 7.05
CA PHE A 46 3.70 -15.91 7.66
C PHE A 46 3.72 -16.18 9.16
N SER A 47 2.63 -15.89 9.87
CA SER A 47 2.58 -16.01 11.33
C SER A 47 2.40 -17.44 11.81
N CYS A 48 1.51 -18.18 11.16
CA CYS A 48 1.04 -19.48 11.62
C CYS A 48 1.59 -20.66 10.80
N THR A 49 1.86 -20.48 9.50
CA THR A 49 2.29 -21.57 8.61
C THR A 49 3.81 -21.64 8.42
N THR A 50 4.51 -20.51 8.52
CA THR A 50 5.97 -20.47 8.35
C THR A 50 6.69 -20.98 9.60
N LYS A 51 7.06 -22.27 9.59
CA LYS A 51 7.74 -22.96 10.71
C LYS A 51 9.07 -22.34 11.15
N LYS A 52 9.86 -21.77 10.22
CA LYS A 52 11.16 -21.16 10.52
C LYS A 52 11.13 -19.68 10.14
N ARG A 53 11.11 -18.80 11.14
CA ARG A 53 11.13 -17.36 10.92
C ARG A 53 12.53 -16.90 10.52
N THR A 54 12.57 -15.99 9.55
CA THR A 54 13.79 -15.34 9.05
C THR A 54 13.56 -13.85 9.03
N THR A 55 14.61 -13.04 8.86
CA THR A 55 14.51 -11.57 8.80
C THR A 55 13.51 -11.11 7.75
N ILE A 56 13.56 -11.65 6.52
CA ILE A 56 12.58 -11.35 5.47
C ILE A 56 11.14 -11.71 5.87
N THR A 57 10.92 -12.78 6.64
CA THR A 57 9.58 -13.14 7.12
C THR A 57 9.04 -12.09 8.09
N ILE A 58 9.90 -11.54 8.96
CA ILE A 58 9.52 -10.47 9.90
C ILE A 58 9.15 -9.19 9.12
N TYR A 59 9.94 -8.81 8.11
CA TYR A 59 9.61 -7.66 7.27
C TYR A 59 8.27 -7.86 6.54
N MET A 60 8.04 -9.03 5.94
CA MET A 60 6.76 -9.33 5.27
C MET A 60 5.54 -9.31 6.21
N MET A 61 5.70 -9.75 7.46
CA MET A 61 4.64 -9.62 8.46
C MET A 61 4.33 -8.15 8.77
N ASN A 62 5.37 -7.32 8.86
CA ASN A 62 5.18 -5.89 9.12
C ASN A 62 4.55 -5.17 7.93
N VAL A 63 4.87 -5.55 6.68
CA VAL A 63 4.19 -5.02 5.48
C VAL A 63 2.70 -5.39 5.55
N ALA A 64 2.38 -6.68 5.71
CA ALA A 64 0.99 -7.12 5.79
C ALA A 64 0.22 -6.47 6.96
N LEU A 65 0.87 -6.26 8.10
CA LEU A 65 0.27 -5.58 9.24
C LEU A 65 0.01 -4.09 8.96
N LEU A 66 0.98 -3.39 8.36
CA LEU A 66 0.84 -2.00 7.96
C LEU A 66 -0.30 -1.82 6.96
N ASP A 67 -0.36 -2.69 5.95
CA ASP A 67 -1.41 -2.67 4.92
C ASP A 67 -2.78 -2.89 5.55
N LEU A 68 -2.92 -3.85 6.46
CA LEU A 68 -4.18 -4.10 7.17
C LEU A 68 -4.61 -2.88 7.98
N ILE A 69 -3.70 -2.28 8.75
CA ILE A 69 -3.99 -1.06 9.51
C ILE A 69 -4.49 0.03 8.58
N PHE A 70 -3.82 0.25 7.43
CA PHE A 70 -4.23 1.24 6.44
C PHE A 70 -5.59 0.90 5.81
N ILE A 71 -5.81 -0.35 5.41
CA ILE A 71 -7.07 -0.84 4.81
C ILE A 71 -8.24 -0.63 5.76
N PHE A 72 -8.07 -0.83 7.07
CA PHE A 72 -9.11 -0.57 8.06
C PHE A 72 -9.47 0.91 8.21
N THR A 73 -8.63 1.84 7.74
CA THR A 73 -8.97 3.28 7.67
C THR A 73 -9.83 3.63 6.45
N LEU A 74 -9.84 2.80 5.39
CA LEU A 74 -10.56 3.09 4.15
C LEU A 74 -12.08 3.23 4.31
N PRO A 75 -12.78 2.43 5.15
CA PRO A 75 -14.22 2.61 5.38
C PRO A 75 -14.62 4.00 5.85
N PHE A 76 -13.82 4.63 6.71
CA PHE A 76 -14.04 6.00 7.16
C PHE A 76 -13.90 7.00 6.00
N ARG A 77 -12.93 6.76 5.12
CA ARG A 77 -12.72 7.55 3.90
C ARG A 77 -13.89 7.41 2.93
N MET A 78 -14.36 6.19 2.73
CA MET A 78 -15.53 5.90 1.91
C MET A 78 -16.79 6.56 2.46
N HIS A 79 -17.00 6.51 3.79
CA HIS A 79 -18.13 7.17 4.43
C HIS A 79 -18.12 8.68 4.18
N TYR A 80 -16.96 9.31 4.35
CA TYR A 80 -16.82 10.74 4.10
C TYR A 80 -17.12 11.12 2.63
N TYR A 81 -16.55 10.39 1.67
CA TYR A 81 -16.87 10.60 0.25
C TYR A 81 -18.35 10.34 -0.05
N ALA A 82 -19.04 9.44 0.66
CA ALA A 82 -20.47 9.19 0.42
C ALA A 82 -21.39 10.27 1.04
N LYS A 83 -21.04 10.82 2.21
CA LYS A 83 -21.93 11.68 3.01
C LYS A 83 -21.57 13.16 3.02
N ARG A 84 -20.42 13.56 2.45
CA ARG A 84 -19.91 14.95 2.46
C ARG A 84 -19.79 15.57 3.86
N SER A 85 -19.78 14.73 4.90
CA SER A 85 -19.80 15.15 6.29
C SER A 85 -19.01 14.14 7.14
N TRP A 86 -18.35 14.66 8.17
CA TRP A 86 -17.49 13.89 9.06
C TRP A 86 -18.13 13.70 10.43
N PHE A 87 -18.67 12.52 10.68
CA PHE A 87 -19.37 12.21 11.93
C PHE A 87 -18.47 11.64 13.05
N PHE A 88 -17.23 11.25 12.74
CA PHE A 88 -16.37 10.52 13.67
C PHE A 88 -15.60 11.43 14.65
N GLY A 89 -15.86 12.75 14.64
CA GLY A 89 -15.20 13.74 15.49
C GLY A 89 -13.80 14.16 15.01
N ASP A 90 -13.30 15.28 15.52
CA ASP A 90 -12.04 15.88 15.07
C ASP A 90 -10.81 14.97 15.28
N VAL A 91 -10.73 14.26 16.42
CA VAL A 91 -9.61 13.36 16.73
C VAL A 91 -9.42 12.30 15.65
N SER A 92 -10.50 11.69 15.18
CA SER A 92 -10.41 10.67 14.13
C SER A 92 -10.03 11.28 12.77
N CYS A 93 -10.49 12.50 12.46
CA CYS A 93 -10.07 13.23 11.26
C CYS A 93 -8.55 13.44 11.25
N ARG A 94 -7.99 13.94 12.37
CA ARG A 94 -6.55 14.17 12.54
C ARG A 94 -5.74 12.88 12.43
N VAL A 95 -6.20 11.81 13.09
CA VAL A 95 -5.55 10.50 13.04
C VAL A 95 -5.54 9.97 11.61
N LEU A 96 -6.69 9.94 10.92
CA LEU A 96 -6.78 9.39 9.55
C LEU A 96 -6.04 10.24 8.52
N SER A 97 -6.05 11.57 8.67
CA SER A 97 -5.22 12.46 7.85
C SER A 97 -3.73 12.16 8.05
N THR A 98 -3.29 11.99 9.30
CA THR A 98 -1.88 11.63 9.61
C THR A 98 -1.49 10.28 9.02
N PHE A 99 -2.42 9.33 8.93
CA PHE A 99 -2.19 8.03 8.30
C PHE A 99 -1.78 8.13 6.83
N THR A 100 -2.18 9.19 6.11
CA THR A 100 -1.80 9.40 4.70
C THR A 100 -0.30 9.64 4.51
N VAL A 101 0.38 10.16 5.54
CA VAL A 101 1.85 10.35 5.57
C VAL A 101 2.54 9.18 6.24
N PHE A 102 1.93 8.65 7.29
CA PHE A 102 2.46 7.52 8.05
C PHE A 102 2.62 6.26 7.20
N TYR A 103 1.57 5.88 6.45
CA TYR A 103 1.55 4.68 5.63
C TYR A 103 2.71 4.61 4.63
N PRO A 104 2.89 5.57 3.71
CA PRO A 104 3.97 5.50 2.73
C PRO A 104 5.36 5.54 3.38
N SER A 105 5.50 6.22 4.51
CA SER A 105 6.77 6.32 5.25
C SER A 105 7.23 4.96 5.77
N VAL A 106 6.34 4.21 6.44
CA VAL A 106 6.68 2.87 6.93
C VAL A 106 6.83 1.89 5.77
N ALA A 107 5.94 1.96 4.77
CA ALA A 107 5.95 1.04 3.63
C ALA A 107 7.29 1.09 2.88
N LEU A 108 7.76 2.29 2.51
CA LEU A 108 9.01 2.45 1.76
C LEU A 108 10.23 1.89 2.49
N TRP A 109 10.34 2.12 3.80
CA TRP A 109 11.42 1.54 4.60
C TRP A 109 11.34 0.02 4.73
N LEU A 110 10.14 -0.56 4.85
CA LEU A 110 9.98 -2.01 4.85
C LEU A 110 10.42 -2.62 3.51
N LEU A 111 10.06 -2.01 2.38
CA LEU A 111 10.52 -2.44 1.04
C LEU A 111 12.05 -2.29 0.90
N ALA A 112 12.64 -1.24 1.46
CA ALA A 112 14.09 -1.07 1.52
C ALA A 112 14.77 -2.14 2.37
N PHE A 113 14.24 -2.47 3.56
CA PHE A 113 14.74 -3.56 4.40
C PHE A 113 14.68 -4.91 3.69
N ILE A 114 13.59 -5.19 2.96
CA ILE A 114 13.48 -6.41 2.15
C ILE A 114 14.55 -6.40 1.04
N SER A 115 14.79 -5.27 0.39
CA SER A 115 15.81 -5.14 -0.66
C SER A 115 17.24 -5.36 -0.11
N VAL A 116 17.55 -4.80 1.05
CA VAL A 116 18.83 -5.02 1.76
C VAL A 116 18.99 -6.48 2.18
N ASP A 117 17.92 -7.10 2.68
CA ASP A 117 17.91 -8.52 3.02
C ASP A 117 18.22 -9.41 1.80
N ARG A 118 17.63 -9.09 0.64
CA ARG A 118 17.92 -9.78 -0.63
C ARG A 118 19.34 -9.53 -1.12
N TYR A 119 19.84 -8.30 -1.01
CA TYR A 119 21.25 -7.97 -1.27
C TYR A 119 22.18 -8.82 -0.41
N MET A 120 21.96 -8.86 0.90
CA MET A 120 22.79 -9.61 1.83
C MET A 120 22.78 -11.11 1.51
N ALA A 121 21.62 -11.66 1.14
CA ALA A 121 21.48 -13.06 0.75
C ALA A 121 22.24 -13.45 -0.53
N VAL A 122 22.40 -12.53 -1.47
CA VAL A 122 23.00 -12.81 -2.79
C VAL A 122 24.48 -12.43 -2.84
N VAL A 123 24.82 -11.23 -2.36
CA VAL A 123 26.14 -10.61 -2.52
C VAL A 123 27.06 -10.89 -1.33
N GLN A 124 26.49 -11.04 -0.13
CA GLN A 124 27.23 -11.14 1.13
C GLN A 124 26.97 -12.48 1.86
N PRO A 125 27.27 -13.64 1.24
CA PRO A 125 26.99 -14.94 1.85
C PRO A 125 27.70 -15.18 3.19
N LYS A 126 28.79 -14.45 3.47
CA LYS A 126 29.49 -14.47 4.77
C LYS A 126 28.60 -14.00 5.93
N HIS A 127 27.60 -13.17 5.66
CA HIS A 127 26.64 -12.63 6.63
C HIS A 127 25.33 -13.43 6.67
N ALA A 128 25.30 -14.67 6.15
CA ALA A 128 24.08 -15.49 6.14
C ALA A 128 23.49 -15.77 7.54
N LYS A 129 24.29 -15.64 8.61
CA LYS A 129 23.80 -15.71 10.01
C LYS A 129 22.89 -14.53 10.35
N GLU A 130 23.16 -13.35 9.80
CA GLU A 130 22.36 -12.14 10.03
C GLU A 130 20.94 -12.28 9.46
N LEU A 131 20.78 -12.97 8.32
CA LEU A 131 19.48 -13.26 7.70
C LEU A 131 18.57 -14.19 8.54
N LYS A 132 19.13 -14.80 9.59
CA LYS A 132 18.39 -15.62 10.54
C LYS A 132 18.16 -14.89 11.88
N ASN A 133 18.76 -13.72 12.06
CA ASN A 133 18.63 -12.96 13.31
C ASN A 133 17.32 -12.16 13.32
N THR A 134 16.23 -12.84 13.68
CA THR A 134 14.90 -12.23 13.75
C THR A 134 14.82 -11.12 14.78
N THR A 135 15.62 -11.16 15.85
CA THR A 135 15.66 -10.11 16.87
C THR A 135 16.12 -8.79 16.27
N LYS A 136 17.17 -8.78 15.44
CA LYS A 136 17.61 -7.57 14.73
C LYS A 136 16.53 -7.00 13.81
N ALA A 137 15.83 -7.86 13.06
CA ALA A 137 14.73 -7.43 12.21
C ALA A 137 13.56 -6.85 13.02
N LEU A 138 13.23 -7.45 14.16
CA LEU A 138 12.19 -6.93 15.07
C LEU A 138 12.59 -5.56 15.62
N ILE A 139 13.83 -5.40 16.13
CA ILE A 139 14.33 -4.12 16.62
C ILE A 139 14.29 -3.05 15.52
N ALA A 140 14.71 -3.39 14.30
CA ALA A 140 14.67 -2.48 13.15
C ALA A 140 13.24 -2.04 12.81
N CYS A 141 12.29 -2.98 12.77
CA CYS A 141 10.88 -2.66 12.55
C CYS A 141 10.32 -1.80 13.69
N THR A 142 10.49 -2.19 14.95
CA THR A 142 9.99 -1.43 16.10
C THR A 142 10.58 -0.02 16.12
N GLY A 143 11.87 0.14 15.83
CA GLY A 143 12.51 1.43 15.67
C GLY A 143 11.87 2.26 14.55
N LEU A 144 11.63 1.67 13.39
CA LEU A 144 10.93 2.33 12.27
C LEU A 144 9.53 2.79 12.66
N TRP A 145 8.74 1.95 13.33
CA TRP A 145 7.39 2.30 13.81
C TRP A 145 7.45 3.49 14.77
N ILE A 146 8.31 3.43 15.78
CA ILE A 146 8.47 4.52 16.77
C ILE A 146 8.92 5.81 16.08
N MET A 147 9.96 5.75 15.25
CA MET A 147 10.48 6.92 14.53
C MET A 147 9.40 7.55 13.63
N THR A 148 8.63 6.72 12.93
CA THR A 148 7.56 7.24 12.07
C THR A 148 6.46 7.88 12.92
N VAL A 149 6.00 7.24 14.01
CA VAL A 149 5.02 7.83 14.94
C VAL A 149 5.52 9.16 15.48
N VAL A 150 6.75 9.23 15.99
CA VAL A 150 7.33 10.47 16.54
C VAL A 150 7.35 11.57 15.49
N THR A 151 7.81 11.25 14.28
CA THR A 151 7.89 12.26 13.21
C THR A 151 6.52 12.67 12.69
N THR A 152 5.49 11.81 12.73
CA THR A 152 4.11 12.12 12.29
C THR A 152 3.27 12.78 13.37
N THR A 153 3.58 12.60 14.65
CA THR A 153 2.83 13.15 15.79
C THR A 153 2.60 14.66 15.73
N PRO A 154 3.56 15.53 15.35
CA PRO A 154 3.33 16.97 15.24
C PRO A 154 2.17 17.36 14.31
N LEU A 155 1.85 16.53 13.31
CA LEU A 155 0.71 16.79 12.42
C LEU A 155 -0.63 16.68 13.16
N LEU A 156 -0.72 15.88 14.21
CA LEU A 156 -1.93 15.76 15.02
C LEU A 156 -2.23 17.05 15.79
N PHE A 157 -1.19 17.81 16.16
CA PHE A 157 -1.31 18.97 17.03
C PHE A 157 -1.24 20.31 16.30
N LEU A 158 -0.45 20.40 15.21
CA LEU A 158 -0.26 21.64 14.44
C LEU A 158 -1.45 21.99 13.54
N HIS A 159 -2.38 21.05 13.32
CA HIS A 159 -3.57 21.27 12.48
C HIS A 159 -4.67 22.05 13.24
N SER A 160 -4.46 23.36 13.42
CA SER A 160 -5.45 24.28 14.00
C SER A 160 -6.78 24.26 13.24
N ASP A 161 -7.85 24.57 13.96
CA ASP A 161 -9.26 24.41 13.56
C ASP A 161 -9.67 25.40 12.46
N SER A 162 -9.73 24.93 11.22
CA SER A 162 -10.49 25.59 10.15
C SER A 162 -12.00 25.32 10.23
N ASP A 163 -12.41 24.37 11.07
CA ASP A 163 -13.73 23.73 10.96
C ASP A 163 -14.79 24.38 11.89
N ASN A 164 -14.42 25.42 12.65
CA ASN A 164 -15.35 26.19 13.50
C ASN A 164 -16.25 27.18 12.72
N ILE A 165 -16.25 27.15 11.38
CA ILE A 165 -16.91 28.17 10.55
C ILE A 165 -18.19 27.65 9.86
N SER A 166 -18.56 26.37 10.02
CA SER A 166 -19.79 25.84 9.38
C SER A 166 -20.59 24.87 10.25
N ASN A 167 -21.91 24.85 10.09
CA ASN A 167 -22.85 23.94 10.77
C ASN A 167 -22.65 22.44 10.44
N PHE A 168 -21.62 22.10 9.65
CA PHE A 168 -21.23 20.74 9.29
C PHE A 168 -19.75 20.53 9.62
N THR A 169 -19.45 19.52 10.43
CA THR A 169 -18.07 19.07 10.64
C THR A 169 -17.57 18.43 9.35
N THR A 170 -16.72 19.13 8.60
CA THR A 170 -16.04 18.57 7.43
C THR A 170 -14.62 18.16 7.83
N CYS A 171 -14.09 17.11 7.21
CA CYS A 171 -12.69 16.70 7.40
C CYS A 171 -11.95 17.06 6.12
N ILE A 172 -11.83 18.36 5.85
CA ILE A 172 -11.15 18.91 4.68
C ILE A 172 -9.71 18.36 4.59
N LYS A 173 -9.10 18.11 5.75
CA LYS A 173 -7.76 17.56 5.94
C LYS A 173 -7.59 16.10 5.48
N MET A 174 -8.68 15.36 5.23
CA MET A 174 -8.67 14.03 4.62
C MET A 174 -8.72 14.09 3.08
N MET A 175 -9.11 15.24 2.52
CA MET A 175 -9.40 15.37 1.10
C MET A 175 -8.18 15.46 0.22
N ASP A 176 -7.10 16.07 0.69
CA ASP A 176 -5.96 16.23 -0.19
C ASP A 176 -4.63 16.46 0.51
N ILE A 177 -3.56 16.06 -0.19
CA ILE A 177 -2.17 16.25 0.23
C ILE A 177 -1.83 17.75 0.40
N ILE A 178 -2.68 18.59 -0.17
CA ILE A 178 -2.67 20.05 -0.27
C ILE A 178 -2.74 20.74 1.10
N TYR A 179 -3.27 20.06 2.13
CA TYR A 179 -3.36 20.59 3.50
C TYR A 179 -2.11 20.32 4.36
N LEU A 180 -1.14 19.56 3.86
CA LEU A 180 0.12 19.27 4.57
C LEU A 180 1.19 20.37 4.42
N LYS A 181 0.86 21.49 3.76
CA LYS A 181 1.79 22.54 3.32
C LYS A 181 2.50 23.30 4.47
N GLU A 182 1.96 23.32 5.68
CA GLU A 182 2.38 24.26 6.74
C GLU A 182 3.65 23.91 7.54
N ILE A 183 4.52 22.99 7.10
CA ILE A 183 5.81 22.77 7.80
C ILE A 183 6.93 22.45 6.82
N SER A 184 7.69 23.45 6.39
CA SER A 184 8.76 23.27 5.39
C SER A 184 9.83 22.28 5.88
N ALA A 185 10.46 22.52 7.03
CA ALA A 185 11.62 21.72 7.48
C ALA A 185 11.27 20.25 7.78
N LEU A 186 10.16 19.97 8.48
CA LEU A 186 9.75 18.59 8.78
C LEU A 186 9.32 17.83 7.52
N ASN A 187 8.65 18.49 6.58
CA ASN A 187 8.25 17.84 5.32
C ASN A 187 9.46 17.57 4.42
N PHE A 188 10.45 18.48 4.36
CA PHE A 188 11.72 18.22 3.68
C PHE A 188 12.47 17.05 4.31
N PHE A 189 12.58 17.02 5.65
CA PHE A 189 13.18 15.89 6.36
C PHE A 189 12.47 14.59 6.01
N ARG A 190 11.14 14.58 5.97
CA ARG A 190 10.37 13.37 5.63
C ARG A 190 10.58 12.93 4.19
N LEU A 191 10.55 13.86 3.23
CA LEU A 191 10.78 13.54 1.83
C LEU A 191 12.20 12.95 1.65
N ALA A 192 13.20 13.54 2.30
CA ALA A 192 14.57 13.03 2.25
C ALA A 192 14.68 11.65 2.93
N PHE A 193 14.22 11.55 4.18
CA PHE A 193 14.46 10.37 5.02
C PHE A 193 13.53 9.20 4.70
N PHE A 194 12.23 9.45 4.53
CA PHE A 194 11.23 8.39 4.32
C PHE A 194 11.02 8.03 2.85
N PHE A 195 11.49 8.86 1.91
CA PHE A 195 11.37 8.56 0.48
C PHE A 195 12.72 8.43 -0.25
N LEU A 196 13.58 9.46 -0.24
CA LEU A 196 14.82 9.42 -1.01
C LEU A 196 15.81 8.36 -0.50
N ILE A 197 16.02 8.25 0.82
CA ILE A 197 16.93 7.25 1.39
C ILE A 197 16.48 5.80 1.07
N PRO A 198 15.22 5.39 1.30
CA PRO A 198 14.72 4.10 0.87
C PRO A 198 14.89 3.85 -0.63
N LEU A 199 14.56 4.84 -1.46
CA LEU A 199 14.67 4.73 -2.92
C LEU A 199 16.12 4.47 -3.36
N VAL A 200 17.06 5.30 -2.90
CA VAL A 200 18.50 5.14 -3.20
C VAL A 200 19.02 3.80 -2.68
N THR A 201 18.59 3.38 -1.48
CA THR A 201 18.96 2.08 -0.90
C THR A 201 18.51 0.92 -1.80
N MET A 202 17.27 0.94 -2.29
CA MET A 202 16.75 -0.10 -3.19
C MET A 202 17.48 -0.12 -4.53
N ILE A 203 17.74 1.05 -5.12
CA ILE A 203 18.50 1.17 -6.37
C ILE A 203 19.93 0.62 -6.17
N GLY A 204 20.60 1.02 -5.09
CA GLY A 204 21.94 0.52 -4.75
C GLY A 204 21.98 -1.00 -4.57
N CYS A 205 20.97 -1.58 -3.90
CA CYS A 205 20.84 -3.03 -3.75
C CYS A 205 20.69 -3.73 -5.11
N TYR A 206 19.88 -3.17 -6.02
CA TYR A 206 19.68 -3.71 -7.37
C TYR A 206 20.96 -3.66 -8.21
N LEU A 207 21.64 -2.51 -8.22
CA LEU A 207 22.90 -2.34 -8.96
C LEU A 207 23.97 -3.31 -8.43
N ALA A 208 24.11 -3.42 -7.11
CA ALA A 208 25.11 -4.31 -6.51
C ALA A 208 24.82 -5.79 -6.77
N ILE A 209 23.55 -6.22 -6.73
CA ILE A 209 23.17 -7.59 -7.11
C ILE A 209 23.47 -7.84 -8.59
N THR A 210 23.04 -6.94 -9.48
CA THR A 210 23.23 -7.10 -10.93
C THR A 210 24.72 -7.12 -11.29
N TYR A 211 25.52 -6.24 -10.68
CA TYR A 211 26.96 -6.25 -10.81
C TYR A 211 27.58 -7.56 -10.32
N SER A 212 27.19 -8.03 -9.13
CA SER A 212 27.65 -9.32 -8.58
C SER A 212 27.28 -10.51 -9.47
N LEU A 213 26.26 -10.41 -10.31
CA LEU A 213 25.83 -11.49 -11.20
C LEU A 213 26.55 -11.48 -12.55
N THR A 214 26.83 -10.29 -13.06
CA THR A 214 27.52 -10.10 -14.34
C THR A 214 29.04 -10.28 -14.18
N HIS A 215 29.61 -9.79 -13.08
CA HIS A 215 31.06 -9.76 -12.87
C HIS A 215 31.56 -10.64 -11.71
N GLY A 216 30.65 -11.17 -10.88
CA GLY A 216 31.04 -11.95 -9.69
C GLY A 216 31.62 -13.32 -10.02
N ARG A 217 32.93 -13.47 -9.80
CA ARG A 217 33.67 -14.74 -9.88
C ARG A 217 33.09 -15.75 -8.86
N LYS A 218 32.33 -16.73 -9.35
CA LYS A 218 31.87 -17.94 -8.62
C LYS A 218 31.11 -17.68 -7.30
N SER A 219 29.95 -17.02 -7.33
CA SER A 219 29.02 -17.11 -6.19
C SER A 219 28.47 -18.55 -6.08
N LYS A 220 28.75 -19.23 -4.96
CA LYS A 220 28.34 -20.61 -4.62
C LYS A 220 26.81 -20.81 -4.51
N LEU A 221 26.01 -19.73 -4.63
CA LEU A 221 24.56 -19.80 -4.56
C LEU A 221 23.97 -20.35 -5.86
N LYS A 222 22.96 -21.23 -5.74
CA LYS A 222 22.23 -21.81 -6.88
C LYS A 222 21.65 -20.70 -7.78
N PRO A 223 21.80 -20.77 -9.12
CA PRO A 223 21.30 -19.76 -10.07
C PRO A 223 19.84 -19.38 -9.85
N LYS A 224 18.97 -20.37 -9.58
CA LYS A 224 17.55 -20.16 -9.31
C LYS A 224 17.25 -19.26 -8.10
N VAL A 225 18.11 -19.25 -7.08
CA VAL A 225 17.93 -18.41 -5.87
C VAL A 225 18.30 -16.96 -6.18
N LYS A 226 19.32 -16.76 -7.03
CA LYS A 226 19.76 -15.44 -7.50
C LYS A 226 18.70 -14.80 -8.38
N GLU A 227 18.24 -15.52 -9.41
CA GLU A 227 17.17 -15.07 -10.32
C GLU A 227 15.91 -14.67 -9.54
N ARG A 228 15.51 -15.50 -8.56
CA ARG A 228 14.38 -15.19 -7.69
C ARG A 228 14.58 -13.88 -6.91
N SER A 229 15.78 -13.62 -6.41
CA SER A 229 16.08 -12.40 -5.65
C SER A 229 16.07 -11.16 -6.53
N ILE A 230 16.57 -11.25 -7.78
CA ILE A 230 16.43 -10.16 -8.77
C ILE A 230 14.96 -9.88 -9.04
N LYS A 231 14.15 -10.92 -9.31
CA LYS A 231 12.71 -10.77 -9.56
C LYS A 231 12.02 -10.03 -8.42
N ILE A 232 12.33 -10.37 -7.17
CA ILE A 232 11.80 -9.68 -5.99
C ILE A 232 12.16 -8.19 -6.02
N ILE A 233 13.44 -7.84 -6.19
CA ILE A 233 13.88 -6.43 -6.13
C ILE A 233 13.36 -5.63 -7.31
N VAL A 234 13.34 -6.20 -8.52
CA VAL A 234 12.76 -5.54 -9.70
C VAL A 234 11.27 -5.27 -9.47
N THR A 235 10.52 -6.23 -8.92
CA THR A 235 9.13 -6.01 -8.53
C THR A 235 8.98 -4.88 -7.52
N LEU A 236 9.82 -4.85 -6.48
CA LEU A 236 9.81 -3.78 -5.47
C LEU A 236 10.11 -2.40 -6.07
N ILE A 237 11.11 -2.30 -6.94
CA ILE A 237 11.45 -1.06 -7.64
C ILE A 237 10.29 -0.60 -8.51
N ILE A 238 9.70 -1.49 -9.31
CA ILE A 238 8.55 -1.16 -10.16
C ILE A 238 7.38 -0.68 -9.30
N GLN A 239 7.07 -1.37 -8.20
CA GLN A 239 6.00 -0.97 -7.28
C GLN A 239 6.27 0.41 -6.68
N VAL A 240 7.52 0.73 -6.32
CA VAL A 240 7.90 2.05 -5.80
C VAL A 240 7.75 3.13 -6.86
N LEU A 241 8.26 2.88 -8.07
CA LEU A 241 8.18 3.81 -9.20
C LEU A 241 6.74 4.09 -9.62
N VAL A 242 5.85 3.09 -9.56
CA VAL A 242 4.45 3.23 -9.99
C VAL A 242 3.56 3.77 -8.87
N CYS A 243 3.71 3.28 -7.64
CA CYS A 243 2.78 3.61 -6.55
C CYS A 243 3.23 4.79 -5.70
N PHE A 244 4.53 4.91 -5.40
CA PHE A 244 5.00 5.86 -4.39
C PHE A 244 5.66 7.10 -4.99
N VAL A 245 6.47 6.95 -6.05
CA VAL A 245 7.17 8.09 -6.68
C VAL A 245 6.21 9.17 -7.17
N PRO A 246 5.10 8.86 -7.89
CA PRO A 246 4.20 9.90 -8.38
C PRO A 246 3.58 10.72 -7.24
N PHE A 247 3.23 10.07 -6.14
CA PHE A 247 2.68 10.71 -4.95
C PHE A 247 3.69 11.66 -4.30
N HIS A 248 4.94 11.21 -4.11
CA HIS A 248 5.98 12.05 -3.48
C HIS A 248 6.45 13.19 -4.38
N ILE A 249 6.43 13.02 -5.71
CA ILE A 249 6.67 14.12 -6.65
C ILE A 249 5.55 15.15 -6.55
N CYS A 250 4.29 14.72 -6.56
CA CYS A 250 3.15 15.63 -6.40
C CYS A 250 3.23 16.38 -5.05
N PHE A 251 3.61 15.68 -3.99
CA PHE A 251 3.84 16.28 -2.68
C PHE A 251 4.95 17.34 -2.70
N ALA A 252 6.09 17.03 -3.33
CA ALA A 252 7.22 17.95 -3.41
C ALA A 252 6.89 19.21 -4.22
N LEU A 253 6.15 19.06 -5.33
CA LEU A 253 5.72 20.19 -6.15
C LEU A 253 4.76 21.11 -5.38
N LEU A 254 3.81 20.52 -4.67
CA LEU A 254 2.90 21.26 -3.81
C LEU A 254 3.63 22.06 -2.72
N MET A 255 4.70 21.50 -2.14
CA MET A 255 5.52 22.19 -1.14
C MET A 255 6.26 23.41 -1.71
N LEU A 256 6.52 23.43 -3.02
CA LEU A 256 7.20 24.52 -3.72
C LEU A 256 6.22 25.58 -4.26
N GLU A 257 4.93 25.25 -4.35
CA GLU A 257 3.91 26.13 -4.90
C GLU A 257 3.47 27.18 -3.87
N ASN A 258 3.67 28.46 -4.17
CA ASN A 258 3.28 29.57 -3.29
C ASN A 258 1.83 30.07 -3.50
N GLY A 259 1.01 29.34 -4.26
CA GLY A 259 -0.36 29.72 -4.60
C GLY A 259 -1.45 29.23 -3.62
N PRO A 260 -2.70 29.69 -3.81
CA PRO A 260 -3.86 29.18 -3.08
C PRO A 260 -4.09 27.70 -3.42
N VAL A 261 -4.36 26.93 -2.36
CA VAL A 261 -4.66 25.50 -2.39
C VAL A 261 -5.92 25.25 -3.20
N SER A 262 -5.80 24.62 -4.38
CA SER A 262 -6.93 24.21 -5.23
C SER A 262 -6.87 22.72 -5.53
N TYR A 263 -8.02 22.09 -5.75
CA TYR A 263 -8.11 20.67 -6.07
C TYR A 263 -7.22 20.31 -7.27
N ASN A 264 -6.37 19.30 -7.11
CA ASN A 264 -5.50 18.80 -8.16
C ASN A 264 -5.87 17.35 -8.53
N PRO A 265 -6.50 17.11 -9.70
CA PRO A 265 -6.81 15.75 -10.18
C PRO A 265 -5.60 14.81 -10.19
N TRP A 266 -4.39 15.35 -10.41
CA TRP A 266 -3.15 14.60 -10.36
C TRP A 266 -2.79 14.16 -8.93
N GLY A 267 -2.99 15.01 -7.91
CA GLY A 267 -2.80 14.65 -6.50
C GLY A 267 -3.73 13.51 -6.06
N ALA A 268 -4.99 13.60 -6.49
CA ALA A 268 -6.00 12.56 -6.33
C ALA A 268 -5.56 11.22 -6.97
N PHE A 269 -5.16 11.25 -8.24
CA PHE A 269 -4.73 10.05 -8.97
C PHE A 269 -3.49 9.40 -8.37
N THR A 270 -2.48 10.19 -8.01
CA THR A 270 -1.25 9.67 -7.38
C THR A 270 -1.51 9.08 -5.99
N THR A 271 -2.48 9.62 -5.25
CA THR A 271 -2.96 9.02 -4.00
C THR A 271 -3.62 7.66 -4.24
N PHE A 272 -4.40 7.49 -5.32
CA PHE A 272 -4.95 6.18 -5.69
C PHE A 272 -3.83 5.18 -6.01
N LEU A 273 -2.83 5.58 -6.78
CA LEU A 273 -1.67 4.73 -7.09
C LEU A 273 -0.92 4.31 -5.82
N MET A 274 -0.72 5.23 -4.88
CA MET A 274 -0.10 4.92 -3.58
C MET A 274 -0.92 3.87 -2.83
N ASN A 275 -2.24 4.00 -2.77
CA ASN A 275 -3.09 3.05 -2.04
C ASN A 275 -3.18 1.68 -2.72
N LEU A 276 -3.04 1.63 -4.05
CA LEU A 276 -2.98 0.40 -4.83
C LEU A 276 -1.81 -0.51 -4.42
N SER A 277 -0.75 0.06 -3.82
CA SER A 277 0.41 -0.71 -3.36
C SER A 277 0.02 -1.87 -2.44
N THR A 278 -0.91 -1.66 -1.50
CA THR A 278 -1.43 -2.70 -0.58
C THR A 278 -1.97 -3.94 -1.28
N CYS A 279 -2.47 -3.81 -2.52
CA CYS A 279 -2.93 -4.92 -3.32
C CYS A 279 -1.80 -5.57 -4.12
N LEU A 280 -0.83 -4.78 -4.58
CA LEU A 280 0.32 -5.26 -5.36
C LEU A 280 1.29 -6.10 -4.53
N ASP A 281 1.28 -5.97 -3.20
CA ASP A 281 2.07 -6.81 -2.30
C ASP A 281 1.76 -8.31 -2.43
N VAL A 282 0.61 -8.69 -3.03
CA VAL A 282 0.35 -10.09 -3.43
C VAL A 282 1.46 -10.67 -4.31
N ILE A 283 2.02 -9.85 -5.22
CA ILE A 283 3.09 -10.27 -6.13
C ILE A 283 4.37 -10.49 -5.32
N LEU A 284 4.69 -9.57 -4.41
CA LEU A 284 5.83 -9.67 -3.51
C LEU A 284 5.75 -10.93 -2.63
N TYR A 285 4.61 -11.16 -1.97
CA TYR A 285 4.37 -12.34 -1.13
C TYR A 285 4.48 -13.64 -1.93
N TYR A 286 3.93 -13.66 -3.14
CA TYR A 286 4.05 -14.79 -4.07
C TYR A 286 5.51 -15.03 -4.45
N LEU A 287 6.28 -14.00 -4.78
CA LEU A 287 7.69 -14.17 -5.16
C LEU A 287 8.55 -14.64 -3.99
N VAL A 288 8.26 -14.22 -2.75
CA VAL A 288 9.09 -14.53 -1.57
C VAL A 288 8.72 -15.85 -0.89
N SER A 289 7.46 -16.23 -0.85
CA SER A 289 6.99 -17.32 0.01
C SER A 289 6.42 -18.51 -0.74
N LYS A 290 7.08 -19.67 -0.63
CA LYS A 290 6.56 -20.91 -1.22
C LYS A 290 5.28 -21.38 -0.52
N GLN A 291 5.15 -21.13 0.78
CA GLN A 291 3.92 -21.44 1.52
C GLN A 291 2.75 -20.59 1.00
N PHE A 292 2.99 -19.30 0.77
CA PHE A 292 1.98 -18.40 0.21
C PHE A 292 1.59 -18.83 -1.22
N GLN A 293 2.58 -19.15 -2.07
CA GLN A 293 2.35 -19.72 -3.41
C GLN A 293 1.45 -20.96 -3.34
N ALA A 294 1.74 -21.91 -2.45
CA ALA A 294 0.94 -23.12 -2.32
C ALA A 294 -0.52 -22.83 -1.92
N ARG A 295 -0.74 -21.85 -1.03
CA ARG A 295 -2.10 -21.44 -0.64
C ARG A 295 -2.84 -20.78 -1.80
N VAL A 296 -2.22 -19.83 -2.51
CA VAL A 296 -2.81 -19.21 -3.70
C VAL A 296 -3.15 -20.26 -4.77
N ILE A 297 -2.22 -21.18 -5.06
CA ILE A 297 -2.43 -22.27 -6.01
C ILE A 297 -3.58 -23.18 -5.57
N SER A 298 -3.66 -23.54 -4.29
CA SER A 298 -4.76 -24.39 -3.78
C SER A 298 -6.13 -23.75 -3.97
N VAL A 299 -6.24 -22.43 -3.75
CA VAL A 299 -7.48 -21.67 -3.97
C VAL A 299 -7.80 -21.60 -5.47
N MET A 300 -6.79 -21.36 -6.32
CA MET A 300 -6.98 -21.34 -7.78
C MET A 300 -7.42 -22.70 -8.33
N LEU A 301 -6.80 -23.79 -7.87
CA LEU A 301 -7.15 -25.16 -8.26
C LEU A 301 -8.56 -25.54 -7.77
N TYR A 302 -8.89 -25.22 -6.53
CA TYR A 302 -10.24 -25.44 -5.99
C TYR A 302 -11.29 -24.65 -6.79
N ARG A 303 -11.01 -23.39 -7.15
CA ARG A 303 -11.88 -22.58 -8.01
C ARG A 303 -12.02 -23.18 -9.41
N ASN A 304 -10.93 -23.70 -9.99
CA ASN A 304 -10.97 -24.36 -11.30
C ASN A 304 -11.76 -25.68 -11.24
N TYR A 305 -11.66 -26.44 -10.15
CA TYR A 305 -12.47 -27.61 -9.88
C TYR A 305 -13.97 -27.26 -9.77
N LEU A 306 -14.34 -26.25 -8.98
CA LEU A 306 -15.73 -25.79 -8.89
C LEU A 306 -16.28 -25.34 -10.26
N ARG A 307 -15.47 -24.65 -11.06
CA ARG A 307 -15.82 -24.27 -12.45
C ARG A 307 -16.01 -25.48 -13.36
N SER A 308 -15.24 -26.56 -13.19
CA SER A 308 -15.40 -27.77 -13.99
C SER A 308 -16.66 -28.56 -13.60
N VAL A 309 -16.96 -28.64 -12.30
CA VAL A 309 -18.19 -29.24 -11.78
C VAL A 309 -19.43 -28.47 -12.26
N ARG A 310 -19.42 -27.13 -12.18
CA ARG A 310 -20.51 -26.30 -12.71
C ARG A 310 -20.74 -26.52 -14.21
N ARG A 311 -19.67 -26.59 -15.02
CA ARG A 311 -19.78 -26.89 -16.46
C ARG A 311 -20.38 -28.28 -16.73
N LYS A 312 -20.00 -29.31 -15.95
CA LYS A 312 -20.58 -30.66 -16.05
C LYS A 312 -22.07 -30.68 -15.67
N SER A 313 -22.46 -29.95 -14.62
CA SER A 313 -23.86 -29.82 -14.20
C SER A 313 -24.73 -29.13 -15.26
N ILE A 314 -24.27 -28.02 -15.86
CA ILE A 314 -25.00 -27.33 -16.94
C ILE A 314 -25.15 -28.24 -18.17
N ARG A 315 -24.08 -28.96 -18.56
CA ARG A 315 -24.14 -29.91 -19.68
C ARG A 315 -25.11 -31.06 -19.40
N SER A 316 -25.13 -31.59 -18.18
CA SER A 316 -26.08 -32.66 -17.80
C SER A 316 -27.53 -32.18 -17.72
N GLY A 317 -27.78 -30.93 -17.33
CA GLY A 317 -29.13 -30.33 -17.31
C GLY A 317 -29.66 -30.05 -18.71
N SER A 318 -28.82 -29.58 -19.62
CA SER A 318 -29.18 -29.37 -21.03
C SER A 318 -29.51 -30.68 -21.75
N VAL A 319 -28.76 -31.76 -21.50
CA VAL A 319 -29.05 -33.08 -22.09
C VAL A 319 -30.40 -33.64 -21.61
N ARG A 320 -30.74 -33.47 -20.32
CA ARG A 320 -32.06 -33.88 -19.79
C ARG A 320 -33.22 -33.05 -20.33
N SER A 321 -33.00 -31.77 -20.60
CA SER A 321 -34.00 -30.91 -21.22
C SER A 321 -34.25 -31.27 -22.69
N LEU A 322 -33.19 -31.56 -23.47
CA LEU A 322 -33.35 -32.03 -24.85
C LEU A 322 -34.01 -33.42 -24.93
N SER A 323 -33.69 -34.34 -24.00
CA SER A 323 -34.37 -35.64 -23.97
C SER A 323 -35.85 -35.51 -23.66
N ASN A 324 -36.24 -34.58 -22.78
CA ASN A 324 -37.66 -34.35 -22.47
C ASN A 324 -38.41 -33.70 -23.64
N ILE A 325 -37.79 -32.75 -24.36
CA ILE A 325 -38.40 -32.15 -25.56
C ILE A 325 -38.62 -33.20 -26.66
N ASN A 326 -37.67 -34.11 -26.85
CA ASN A 326 -37.82 -35.19 -27.83
C ASN A 326 -38.87 -36.23 -27.41
N SER A 327 -39.12 -36.41 -26.12
CA SER A 327 -40.19 -37.28 -25.63
C SER A 327 -41.59 -36.65 -25.68
N GLU A 328 -41.72 -35.32 -25.71
CA GLU A 328 -43.02 -34.64 -25.88
C GLU A 328 -43.43 -34.45 -27.37
N MET A 329 -42.52 -34.71 -28.31
CA MET A 329 -42.73 -34.56 -29.76
C MET A 329 -43.10 -35.86 -30.48
N ILE A 330 -43.20 -36.99 -29.77
CA ILE A 330 -43.58 -38.32 -30.28
C ILE A 330 -44.95 -38.67 -29.73
#